data_AF-A0A1A8G2G8-F1
#
_entry.id   AF-A0A1A8G2G8-F1
#
_cell.length_a   1.000
_cell.length_b   1.000
_cell.length_c   1.000
_cell.angle_alpha   90.00
_cell.angle_beta   90.00
_cell.angle_gamma   90.00
#
_symmetry.space_group_name_H-M   'P 1'
#
loop_
_entity.id
_entity.type
_entity.pdbx_description
1 polymer ?
#
loop_
_entity_poly.entity_id
_entity_poly.type
_entity_poly.pdbx_seq_one_letter_code
_entity_poly.pdbx_strand_id
1 'polypeptide(L)'
;TPLVNSERGGSQRSSSSLTPGLQVHLYFVPRTKNSVTIHISSGQTSAENVCIKAGEECGILPVYLSLFGLASADLSFWYPPSHIFDSDENIKVHFRVRFFFGHWFGQGSRASYRYSLTRDRISPVLDYSVIDYLFAQL
;
A
#
# COMPACT_ATOMS: atom_id res chain seq x y z
N THR A 1 45.32 42.67 -6.86
CA THR A 1 43.85 42.64 -6.90
C THR A 1 43.40 41.58 -7.90
N PRO A 2 42.46 40.66 -7.59
CA PRO A 2 42.19 39.95 -6.34
C PRO A 2 42.25 38.40 -6.48
N LEU A 3 42.00 37.75 -5.35
CA LEU A 3 41.89 36.33 -4.97
C LEU A 3 41.03 35.45 -5.90
N VAL A 4 41.49 34.22 -6.21
CA VAL A 4 40.61 33.10 -6.61
C VAL A 4 40.54 32.14 -5.43
N ASN A 5 39.38 32.18 -4.76
CA ASN A 5 38.97 31.24 -3.74
C ASN A 5 38.62 29.91 -4.42
N SER A 6 39.23 28.83 -3.94
CA SER A 6 38.77 27.47 -4.20
C SER A 6 37.43 27.24 -3.53
N GLU A 7 36.37 27.01 -4.29
CA GLU A 7 35.16 26.38 -3.78
C GLU A 7 35.01 25.00 -4.44
N ARG A 8 35.28 23.98 -3.62
CA ARG A 8 34.86 22.60 -3.84
C ARG A 8 33.35 22.60 -4.04
N GLY A 9 32.90 22.39 -5.26
CA GLY A 9 31.52 22.04 -5.56
C GLY A 9 31.17 20.72 -4.88
N GLY A 10 30.62 20.84 -3.67
CA GLY A 10 30.13 19.72 -2.89
C GLY A 10 29.10 18.95 -3.70
N SER A 11 29.34 17.64 -3.82
CA SER A 11 28.34 16.66 -4.18
C SER A 11 27.08 16.93 -3.34
N GLN A 12 25.98 17.30 -4.01
CA GLN A 12 24.67 17.27 -3.39
C GLN A 12 24.33 15.81 -3.10
N ARG A 13 24.81 15.31 -1.97
CA ARG A 13 24.14 14.23 -1.26
C ARG A 13 22.88 14.85 -0.70
N SER A 14 21.76 14.55 -1.34
CA SER A 14 20.44 14.65 -0.74
C SER A 14 20.42 13.74 0.49
N SER A 15 20.90 14.27 1.63
CA SER A 15 20.68 13.66 2.92
C SER A 15 19.22 13.86 3.27
N SER A 16 18.36 12.97 2.80
CA SER A 16 17.04 12.79 3.38
C SER A 16 17.26 12.50 4.86
N SER A 17 16.93 13.47 5.72
CA SER A 17 16.82 13.22 7.15
C SER A 17 15.82 12.08 7.33
N LEU A 18 16.32 10.87 7.59
CA LEU A 18 15.50 9.70 7.90
C LEU A 18 14.86 9.97 9.25
N THR A 19 13.70 10.61 9.23
CA THR A 19 12.84 10.62 10.40
C THR A 19 12.49 9.16 10.68
N PRO A 20 12.83 8.62 11.86
CA PRO A 20 12.43 7.26 12.23
C PRO A 20 10.92 7.11 12.03
N GLY A 21 10.50 6.03 11.40
CA GLY A 21 9.12 5.90 10.97
C GLY A 21 8.81 4.61 10.23
N LEU A 22 7.55 4.19 10.35
CA LEU A 22 6.97 3.14 9.52
C LEU A 22 6.67 3.70 8.12
N GLN A 23 7.39 3.17 7.12
CA GLN A 23 7.21 3.48 5.71
C GLN A 23 6.31 2.45 5.05
N VAL A 24 5.22 2.90 4.43
CA VAL A 24 4.26 2.03 3.76
C VAL A 24 4.30 2.34 2.27
N HIS A 25 4.72 1.36 1.47
CA HIS A 25 4.72 1.47 0.03
C HIS A 25 3.35 1.15 -0.56
N LEU A 26 2.82 2.10 -1.32
CA LEU A 26 1.56 2.02 -2.06
C LEU A 26 1.87 1.92 -3.55
N TYR A 27 1.32 0.92 -4.23
CA TYR A 27 1.61 0.67 -5.65
C TYR A 27 0.82 1.59 -6.58
N PHE A 28 -0.35 2.05 -6.14
CA PHE A 28 -1.20 2.94 -6.93
C PHE A 28 -2.01 3.87 -6.05
N VAL A 29 -1.90 5.18 -6.30
CA VAL A 29 -2.73 6.22 -5.69
C VAL A 29 -3.53 6.93 -6.80
N PRO A 30 -4.87 6.89 -6.79
CA PRO A 30 -5.69 7.41 -7.89
C PRO A 30 -5.43 8.89 -8.22
N ARG A 31 -5.13 9.71 -7.22
CA ARG A 31 -4.86 11.15 -7.39
C ARG A 31 -3.60 11.43 -8.19
N THR A 32 -2.56 10.62 -8.01
CA THR A 32 -1.24 10.81 -8.63
C THR A 32 -0.98 9.85 -9.78
N LYS A 33 -1.78 8.78 -9.91
CA LYS A 33 -1.60 7.66 -10.85
C LYS A 33 -0.20 7.04 -10.80
N ASN A 34 0.43 7.08 -9.63
CA ASN A 34 1.79 6.61 -9.40
C ASN A 34 1.87 5.83 -8.09
N SER A 35 2.97 5.11 -7.91
CA SER A 35 3.33 4.55 -6.60
C SER A 35 3.84 5.64 -5.67
N VAL A 36 3.54 5.51 -4.38
CA VAL A 36 3.89 6.49 -3.33
C VAL A 36 4.29 5.74 -2.07
N THR A 37 5.25 6.29 -1.31
CA THR A 37 5.55 5.82 0.05
C THR A 37 5.00 6.82 1.05
N ILE A 38 4.06 6.39 1.89
CA ILE A 38 3.55 7.19 2.99
C ILE A 38 4.32 6.87 4.28
N HIS A 39 4.41 7.86 5.16
CA HIS A 39 5.07 7.72 6.47
C HIS A 39 4.01 7.81 7.56
N ILE A 40 3.98 6.83 8.44
CA ILE A 40 3.14 6.86 9.64
C ILE A 40 3.95 7.51 10.75
N SER A 41 3.42 8.58 11.34
CA SER A 41 4.05 9.34 12.44
C SER A 41 4.33 8.48 13.68
N SER A 42 5.23 8.98 14.54
CA SER A 42 5.66 8.36 15.80
C SER A 42 4.51 7.89 16.71
N GLY A 43 4.64 6.70 17.31
CA GLY A 43 3.65 6.01 18.14
C GLY A 43 3.40 4.55 17.72
N GLN A 44 2.75 3.79 18.59
CA GLN A 44 2.34 2.43 18.27
C GLN A 44 1.12 2.40 17.35
N THR A 45 1.14 1.56 16.32
CA THR A 45 0.01 1.41 15.39
C THR A 45 -0.19 -0.04 14.97
N SER A 46 -1.45 -0.47 14.84
CA SER A 46 -1.75 -1.82 14.36
C SER A 46 -1.60 -1.90 12.83
N ALA A 47 -1.27 -3.09 12.33
CA ALA A 47 -1.28 -3.38 10.91
C ALA A 47 -2.65 -3.10 10.26
N GLU A 48 -3.75 -3.37 10.98
CA GLU A 48 -5.10 -3.01 10.55
C GLU A 48 -5.27 -1.50 10.37
N ASN A 49 -4.84 -0.68 11.35
CA ASN A 49 -4.93 0.78 11.25
C ASN A 49 -4.07 1.34 10.11
N VAL A 50 -2.92 0.73 9.86
CA VAL A 50 -2.07 1.06 8.71
C VAL A 50 -2.76 0.70 7.40
N CYS A 51 -3.40 -0.47 7.31
CA CYS A 51 -4.20 -0.85 6.15
C CYS A 51 -5.36 0.14 5.91
N ILE A 52 -6.07 0.59 6.95
CA ILE A 52 -7.15 1.58 6.84
C ILE A 52 -6.63 2.87 6.19
N LYS A 53 -5.54 3.44 6.73
CA LYS A 53 -4.92 4.66 6.18
C LYS A 53 -4.43 4.47 4.75
N ALA A 54 -3.77 3.35 4.45
CA ALA A 54 -3.32 3.03 3.10
C ALA A 54 -4.49 2.87 2.14
N GLY A 55 -5.57 2.22 2.57
CA GLY A 55 -6.80 2.05 1.80
C GLY A 55 -7.47 3.36 1.46
N GLU A 56 -7.55 4.29 2.41
CA GLU A 56 -8.07 5.65 2.20
C GLU A 56 -7.26 6.39 1.11
N GLU A 57 -5.93 6.38 1.21
CA GLU A 57 -5.05 7.01 0.21
C GLU A 57 -5.18 6.37 -1.18
N CYS A 58 -5.43 5.06 -1.23
CA CYS A 58 -5.56 4.30 -2.48
C CYS A 58 -6.99 4.27 -3.04
N GLY A 59 -7.97 4.87 -2.35
CA GLY A 59 -9.38 4.84 -2.77
C GLY A 59 -10.02 3.46 -2.68
N ILE A 60 -9.57 2.62 -1.74
CA ILE A 60 -10.12 1.28 -1.47
C ILE A 60 -11.32 1.39 -0.55
N LEU A 61 -12.48 0.92 -1.00
CA LEU A 61 -13.70 0.94 -0.17
C LEU A 61 -13.58 -0.05 1.00
N PRO A 62 -14.19 0.23 2.17
CA PRO A 62 -14.11 -0.63 3.36
C PRO A 62 -14.48 -2.11 3.10
N VAL A 63 -15.44 -2.36 2.20
CA VAL A 63 -15.89 -3.72 1.83
C VAL A 63 -14.79 -4.57 1.15
N TYR A 64 -13.77 -3.92 0.58
CA TYR A 64 -12.64 -4.56 -0.10
C TYR A 64 -11.35 -4.52 0.72
N LEU A 65 -11.29 -3.76 1.82
CA LEU A 65 -10.07 -3.59 2.61
C LEU A 65 -9.53 -4.91 3.17
N SER A 66 -10.42 -5.85 3.51
CA SER A 66 -10.05 -7.19 3.99
C SER A 66 -9.35 -8.08 2.96
N LEU A 67 -9.31 -7.66 1.68
CA LEU A 67 -8.51 -8.34 0.65
C LEU A 67 -7.01 -7.98 0.76
N PHE A 68 -6.67 -6.91 1.48
CA PHE A 68 -5.33 -6.38 1.59
C PHE A 68 -4.61 -6.83 2.87
N GLY A 69 -3.30 -6.69 2.84
CA GLY A 69 -2.44 -6.87 4.00
C GLY A 69 -1.10 -6.15 3.83
N LEU A 70 -0.27 -6.24 4.86
CA LEU A 70 1.09 -5.68 4.85
C LEU A 70 2.10 -6.81 4.69
N ALA A 71 2.91 -6.72 3.64
CA ALA A 71 4.07 -7.58 3.44
C ALA A 71 5.35 -6.89 3.93
N SER A 72 6.34 -7.67 4.35
CA SER A 72 7.68 -7.18 4.63
C SER A 72 8.34 -6.55 3.40
N ALA A 73 9.38 -5.74 3.60
CA ALA A 73 10.09 -5.04 2.51
C ALA A 73 10.64 -5.97 1.42
N ASP A 74 11.05 -7.18 1.80
CA ASP A 74 11.56 -8.25 0.94
C ASP A 74 10.47 -9.23 0.49
N LEU A 75 9.21 -8.97 0.85
CA LEU A 75 8.04 -9.80 0.56
C LEU A 75 8.13 -11.25 1.09
N SER A 76 9.01 -11.52 2.05
CA SER A 76 9.21 -12.86 2.61
C SER A 76 8.11 -13.27 3.60
N PHE A 77 7.43 -12.32 4.24
CA PHE A 77 6.32 -12.62 5.15
C PHE A 77 5.24 -11.53 5.16
N TRP A 78 4.12 -11.86 5.81
CA TRP A 78 2.99 -10.97 6.00
C TRP A 78 2.73 -10.71 7.49
N TYR A 79 2.40 -9.48 7.84
CA TYR A 79 1.99 -9.13 9.19
C TYR A 79 0.53 -9.53 9.43
N PRO A 80 0.19 -10.10 10.61
CA PRO A 80 -1.20 -10.27 11.00
C PRO A 80 -1.85 -8.90 11.26
N PRO A 81 -3.17 -8.72 11.06
CA PRO A 81 -3.85 -7.44 11.29
C PRO A 81 -3.67 -6.89 12.71
N SER A 82 -3.51 -7.78 13.69
CA SER A 82 -3.28 -7.46 15.10
C SER A 82 -1.83 -7.12 15.45
N HIS A 83 -0.88 -7.19 14.50
CA HIS A 83 0.51 -6.82 14.75
C HIS A 83 0.60 -5.33 15.09
N ILE A 84 1.35 -5.00 16.14
CA ILE A 84 1.64 -3.62 16.53
C ILE A 84 3.03 -3.25 16.04
N PHE A 85 3.10 -2.28 15.14
CA PHE A 85 4.35 -1.65 14.75
C PHE A 85 4.75 -0.62 15.80
N ASP A 86 6.04 -0.62 16.13
CA ASP A 86 6.69 0.51 16.77
C ASP A 86 7.25 1.43 15.66
N SER A 87 6.63 2.58 15.47
CA SER A 87 7.06 3.52 14.43
C SER A 87 8.37 4.23 14.77
N ASP A 88 8.89 4.07 15.98
CA ASP A 88 10.21 4.61 16.33
C ASP A 88 11.33 3.80 15.66
N GLU A 89 11.00 2.63 15.09
CA GLU A 89 11.85 1.84 14.22
C GLU A 89 11.69 2.23 12.73
N ASN A 90 12.79 2.18 11.98
CA ASN A 90 12.79 2.36 10.53
C ASN A 90 12.32 1.08 9.82
N ILE A 91 11.01 0.82 9.88
CA ILE A 91 10.38 -0.35 9.25
C ILE A 91 9.80 0.06 7.89
N LYS A 92 10.02 -0.78 6.87
CA LYS A 92 9.37 -0.64 5.57
C LYS A 92 8.45 -1.83 5.29
N VAL A 93 7.22 -1.54 4.88
CA VAL A 93 6.21 -2.53 4.52
C VAL A 93 5.55 -2.19 3.19
N HIS A 94 4.92 -3.17 2.57
CA HIS A 94 4.17 -3.01 1.32
C HIS A 94 2.68 -3.29 1.56
N PHE A 95 1.83 -2.32 1.24
CA PHE A 95 0.38 -2.51 1.19
C PHE A 95 0.02 -3.25 -0.10
N ARG A 96 -0.51 -4.47 0.01
CA ARG A 96 -0.72 -5.38 -1.14
C ARG A 96 -2.03 -6.14 -1.03
N VAL A 97 -2.59 -6.55 -2.16
CA VAL A 97 -3.68 -7.55 -2.16
C VAL A 97 -3.08 -8.88 -1.72
N ARG A 98 -3.58 -9.42 -0.61
CA ARG A 98 -3.14 -10.69 -0.01
C ARG A 98 -4.10 -11.82 -0.33
N PHE A 99 -5.40 -11.54 -0.32
CA PHE A 99 -6.45 -12.52 -0.56
C PHE A 99 -7.05 -12.29 -1.94
N PHE A 100 -6.84 -13.25 -2.84
CA PHE A 100 -7.27 -13.16 -4.22
C PHE A 100 -8.03 -14.42 -4.63
N PHE A 101 -9.12 -14.21 -5.37
CA PHE A 101 -10.03 -15.27 -5.79
C PHE A 101 -9.91 -15.46 -7.30
N GLY A 102 -9.50 -16.64 -7.76
CA GLY A 102 -9.49 -16.96 -9.18
C GLY A 102 -10.89 -16.84 -9.80
N HIS A 103 -10.97 -16.63 -11.11
CA HIS A 103 -12.22 -16.49 -11.86
C HIS A 103 -13.16 -15.37 -11.34
N TRP A 104 -12.61 -14.32 -10.72
CA TRP A 104 -13.36 -13.13 -10.26
C TRP A 104 -13.97 -12.31 -11.40
N PHE A 105 -13.44 -12.44 -12.62
CA PHE A 105 -13.98 -11.81 -13.85
C PHE A 105 -14.72 -12.81 -14.75
N GLY A 106 -14.72 -14.09 -14.40
CA GLY A 106 -15.16 -15.17 -15.29
C GLY A 106 -16.67 -15.33 -15.34
N GLN A 107 -17.20 -15.61 -16.53
CA GLN A 107 -18.55 -16.14 -16.71
C GLN A 107 -18.50 -17.68 -16.71
N GLY A 108 -19.36 -18.33 -15.94
CA GLY A 108 -19.48 -19.80 -15.92
C GLY A 108 -19.59 -20.41 -14.53
N SER A 109 -19.58 -21.74 -14.46
CA SER A 109 -19.82 -22.51 -13.23
C SER A 109 -18.78 -22.34 -12.12
N ARG A 110 -17.63 -21.73 -12.42
CA ARG A 110 -16.51 -21.52 -11.48
C ARG A 110 -16.30 -20.05 -11.10
N ALA A 111 -17.26 -19.18 -11.40
CA ALA A 111 -17.16 -17.75 -11.12
C ALA A 111 -17.11 -17.46 -9.60
N SER A 112 -16.23 -16.55 -9.20
CA SER A 112 -16.18 -16.02 -7.83
C SER A 112 -16.98 -14.72 -7.78
N TYR A 113 -17.90 -14.60 -6.83
CA TYR A 113 -18.74 -13.42 -6.63
C TYR A 113 -19.14 -13.23 -5.17
N ARG A 114 -19.49 -12.00 -4.80
CA ARG A 114 -20.07 -11.67 -3.49
C ARG A 114 -21.56 -12.01 -3.50
N TYR A 115 -22.10 -12.38 -2.35
CA TYR A 115 -23.55 -12.58 -2.23
C TYR A 115 -24.32 -11.28 -2.47
N SER A 116 -25.49 -11.39 -3.08
CA SER A 116 -26.43 -10.30 -3.34
C SER A 116 -27.85 -10.71 -2.95
N LEU A 117 -28.69 -9.73 -2.62
CA LEU A 117 -30.11 -9.95 -2.36
C LEU A 117 -30.90 -10.26 -3.66
N THR A 118 -30.41 -9.75 -4.79
CA THR A 118 -31.06 -9.91 -6.10
C THR A 118 -30.44 -11.09 -6.85
N ARG A 119 -31.27 -12.05 -7.28
CA ARG A 119 -30.82 -13.31 -7.93
C ARG A 119 -30.26 -13.13 -9.35
N ASP A 120 -30.50 -11.99 -9.96
CA ASP A 120 -30.18 -11.65 -11.35
C ASP A 120 -28.89 -10.83 -11.50
N ARG A 121 -28.26 -10.41 -10.40
CA ARG A 121 -27.04 -9.59 -10.42
C ARG A 121 -25.89 -10.28 -9.71
N ILE A 122 -24.81 -10.47 -10.45
CA ILE A 122 -23.52 -10.90 -9.90
C ILE A 122 -22.88 -9.69 -9.22
N SER A 123 -22.61 -9.81 -7.91
CA SER A 123 -21.82 -8.79 -7.20
C SER A 123 -20.33 -9.10 -7.36
N PRO A 124 -19.54 -8.21 -7.97
CA PRO A 124 -18.14 -8.49 -8.24
C PRO A 124 -17.31 -8.59 -6.94
N VAL A 125 -16.29 -9.44 -6.96
CA VAL A 125 -15.38 -9.60 -5.81
C VAL A 125 -14.51 -8.37 -5.60
N LEU A 126 -14.13 -7.70 -6.71
CA LEU A 126 -13.25 -6.54 -6.78
C LEU A 126 -14.00 -5.38 -7.47
N ASP A 127 -13.72 -4.14 -7.07
CA ASP A 127 -14.10 -2.93 -7.80
C ASP A 127 -12.93 -2.44 -8.68
N TYR A 128 -13.15 -1.34 -9.41
CA TYR A 128 -12.13 -0.76 -10.29
C TYR A 128 -10.87 -0.31 -9.52
N SER A 129 -11.03 0.31 -8.34
CA SER A 129 -9.90 0.74 -7.51
C SER A 129 -9.00 -0.44 -7.12
N VAL A 130 -9.60 -1.56 -6.71
CA VAL A 130 -8.86 -2.78 -6.37
C VAL A 130 -8.22 -3.42 -7.59
N ILE A 131 -8.87 -3.38 -8.76
CA ILE A 131 -8.31 -3.89 -10.02
C ILE A 131 -7.09 -3.07 -10.44
N ASP A 132 -7.20 -1.74 -10.45
CA ASP A 132 -6.09 -0.83 -10.79
C ASP A 132 -4.90 -1.07 -9.86
N TYR A 133 -5.16 -1.17 -8.55
CA TYR A 133 -4.12 -1.47 -7.56
C TYR A 133 -3.51 -2.85 -7.78
N LEU A 134 -4.33 -3.87 -8.08
CA LEU A 134 -3.87 -5.23 -8.36
C LEU A 134 -2.92 -5.27 -9.55
N PHE A 135 -3.20 -4.53 -10.63
CA PHE A 135 -2.30 -4.45 -11.77
C PHE A 135 -1.00 -3.72 -11.45
N ALA A 136 -1.05 -2.65 -10.64
CA ALA A 136 0.13 -1.86 -10.30
C ALA A 136 1.13 -2.58 -9.37
N GLN A 137 0.69 -3.59 -8.61
CA GLN A 137 1.55 -4.34 -7.68
C GLN A 137 2.20 -5.61 -8.27
N LEU A 138 1.80 -6.01 -9.48
CA LEU A 138 2.39 -7.14 -10.21
C LEU A 138 3.76 -6.74 -10.77
#